data_AF-A0AA90TP09-F1
#
_entry.id   AF-A0AA90TP09-F1
#
_cell.length_a   1.000
_cell.length_b   1.000
_cell.length_c   1.000
_cell.angle_alpha   90.00
_cell.angle_beta   90.00
_cell.angle_gamma   90.00
#
_symmetry.space_group_name_H-M   'P 1'
#
loop_
_entity.id
_entity.type
_entity.pdbx_description
1 polymer ?
#
loop_
_entity_poly.entity_id
_entity_poly.type
_entity_poly.pdbx_seq_one_letter_code
_entity_poly.pdbx_strand_id
1 'polypeptide(L)'
;MYRIVILLLFTNLFFMLHSTGNISKYINQKYSFLSYSMIYVLFFLTIVEGIRWYFASKKNEREHQHNCDCLHDHDHHHHHGHGEGKEKKFTKKKFKKVLGYTFVLIPAISGVVLPVATLDSQLVDAKGFSFPALEDGNDRYGTHQVLNPDMSKFMNQGDFQDLVHKESKSYVGKNNIALTDKDFLVGLEVIYNFPGLLLEKRSQ
;
A
#
# COMPACT_ATOMS: atom_id res chain seq x y z
N MET A 1 -15.97 28.01 5.65
CA MET A 1 -14.89 28.20 6.64
C MET A 1 -14.47 26.87 7.23
N TYR A 2 -15.23 26.25 8.15
CA TYR A 2 -14.82 24.97 8.79
C TYR A 2 -14.67 23.76 7.84
N ARG A 3 -15.39 23.72 6.70
CA ARG A 3 -15.33 22.60 5.74
C ARG A 3 -13.96 22.47 5.07
N ILE A 4 -13.38 23.60 4.66
CA ILE A 4 -12.03 23.67 4.08
C ILE A 4 -11.00 23.16 5.08
N VAL A 5 -11.12 23.55 6.35
CA VAL A 5 -10.21 23.10 7.42
C VAL A 5 -10.27 21.59 7.61
N ILE A 6 -11.48 21.01 7.55
CA ILE A 6 -11.67 19.56 7.64
C ILE A 6 -11.04 18.86 6.42
N LEU A 7 -11.31 19.32 5.21
CA LEU A 7 -10.72 18.74 3.99
C LEU A 7 -9.20 18.82 3.99
N LEU A 8 -8.64 19.95 4.43
CA LEU A 8 -7.20 20.14 4.55
C LEU A 8 -6.61 19.17 5.59
N LEU A 9 -7.27 18.99 6.73
CA LEU A 9 -6.82 18.04 7.75
C LEU A 9 -6.84 16.60 7.23
N PHE A 10 -7.89 16.17 6.55
CA PHE A 10 -7.98 14.83 5.97
C PHE A 10 -6.97 14.60 4.84
N THR A 11 -6.81 15.55 3.90
CA THR A 11 -5.79 15.44 2.85
C THR A 11 -4.38 15.29 3.44
N ASN A 12 -4.05 16.10 4.45
CA ASN A 12 -2.74 16.04 5.11
C ASN A 12 -2.53 14.72 5.87
N LEU A 13 -3.59 14.20 6.51
CA LEU A 13 -3.57 12.88 7.17
C LEU A 13 -3.24 11.76 6.17
N PHE A 14 -3.96 11.67 5.05
CA PHE A 14 -3.71 10.63 4.04
C PHE A 14 -2.31 10.78 3.40
N PHE A 15 -1.86 12.01 3.19
CA PHE A 15 -0.52 12.31 2.70
C PHE A 15 0.56 11.85 3.68
N MET A 16 0.41 12.14 4.97
CA MET A 16 1.31 11.68 6.03
C MET A 16 1.35 10.15 6.12
N LEU A 17 0.20 9.47 6.08
CA LEU A 17 0.13 8.00 6.14
C LEU A 17 0.86 7.34 4.97
N HIS A 18 0.78 7.91 3.76
CA HIS A 18 1.53 7.40 2.61
C HIS A 18 3.02 7.73 2.71
N SER A 19 3.39 8.96 3.10
CA SER A 19 4.80 9.34 3.22
C SER A 19 5.55 8.54 4.29
N THR A 20 4.87 8.16 5.37
CA THR A 20 5.43 7.32 6.44
C THR A 20 5.40 5.82 6.11
N GLY A 21 4.76 5.41 5.01
CA GLY A 21 4.54 4.01 4.66
C GLY A 21 3.57 3.27 5.58
N ASN A 22 3.03 3.92 6.62
CA ASN A 22 2.11 3.28 7.57
C ASN A 22 0.74 2.93 6.96
N ILE A 23 0.44 3.39 5.73
CA ILE A 23 -0.80 3.07 5.04
C ILE A 23 -1.03 1.55 4.90
N SER A 24 0.04 0.76 4.74
CA SER A 24 -0.03 -0.72 4.65
C SER A 24 -0.52 -1.40 5.93
N LYS A 25 -0.51 -0.68 7.07
CA LYS A 25 -1.04 -1.17 8.35
C LYS A 25 -2.54 -0.95 8.50
N TYR A 26 -3.13 -0.05 7.71
CA TYR A 26 -4.56 0.30 7.79
C TYR A 26 -5.39 -0.32 6.66
N ILE A 27 -4.78 -0.53 5.50
CA ILE A 27 -5.47 -1.07 4.32
C ILE A 27 -4.62 -2.18 3.68
N ASN A 28 -5.31 -3.10 3.01
CA ASN A 28 -4.64 -4.09 2.19
C ASN A 28 -3.91 -3.40 1.01
N GLN A 29 -2.61 -3.71 0.87
CA GLN A 29 -1.71 -3.14 -0.14
C GLN A 29 -2.20 -3.38 -1.58
N LYS A 30 -2.92 -4.48 -1.85
CA LYS A 30 -3.56 -4.76 -3.14
C LYS A 30 -4.55 -3.67 -3.57
N TYR A 31 -5.18 -3.00 -2.61
CA TYR A 31 -6.13 -1.92 -2.85
C TYR A 31 -5.54 -0.53 -2.55
N SER A 32 -4.22 -0.41 -2.42
CA SER A 32 -3.53 0.87 -2.17
C SER A 32 -3.88 1.94 -3.20
N PHE A 33 -4.18 1.55 -4.45
CA PHE A 33 -4.62 2.47 -5.50
C PHE A 33 -5.85 3.30 -5.10
N LEU A 34 -6.81 2.70 -4.38
CA LEU A 34 -8.02 3.42 -3.92
C LEU A 34 -7.66 4.55 -2.96
N SER A 35 -6.65 4.33 -2.10
CA SER A 35 -6.19 5.33 -1.15
C SER A 35 -5.41 6.45 -1.83
N TYR A 36 -4.59 6.13 -2.83
CA TYR A 36 -3.98 7.14 -3.69
C TYR A 36 -5.03 7.98 -4.42
N SER A 37 -6.05 7.36 -5.01
CA SER A 37 -7.16 8.08 -5.65
C SER A 37 -7.88 9.03 -4.69
N MET A 38 -8.07 8.61 -3.42
CA MET A 38 -8.71 9.44 -2.39
C MET A 38 -7.94 10.74 -2.12
N ILE A 39 -6.60 10.71 -2.10
CA ILE A 39 -5.78 11.91 -1.91
C ILE A 39 -6.07 12.93 -3.02
N TYR A 40 -6.08 12.48 -4.29
CA TYR A 40 -6.34 13.36 -5.43
C TYR A 40 -7.76 13.95 -5.38
N VAL A 41 -8.76 13.13 -5.04
CA VAL A 41 -10.16 13.59 -4.91
C VAL A 41 -10.29 14.63 -3.79
N LEU A 42 -9.73 14.36 -2.62
CA LEU A 42 -9.80 15.27 -1.48
C LEU A 42 -9.01 16.57 -1.75
N PHE A 43 -7.87 16.48 -2.43
CA PHE A 43 -7.09 17.65 -2.85
C PHE A 43 -7.88 18.54 -3.82
N PHE A 44 -8.52 17.94 -4.84
CA PHE A 44 -9.38 18.66 -5.77
C PHE A 44 -10.57 19.33 -5.07
N LEU A 45 -11.25 18.62 -4.16
CA LEU A 45 -12.35 19.18 -3.38
C LEU A 45 -11.89 20.35 -2.51
N THR A 46 -10.69 20.27 -1.94
CA THR A 46 -10.09 21.36 -1.14
C THR A 46 -9.88 22.61 -1.99
N ILE A 47 -9.39 22.47 -3.22
CA ILE A 47 -9.24 23.59 -4.17
C ILE A 47 -10.61 24.20 -4.49
N VAL A 48 -11.61 23.38 -4.83
CA VAL A 48 -12.95 23.86 -5.18
C VAL A 48 -13.60 24.61 -4.02
N GLU A 49 -13.52 24.10 -2.79
CA GLU A 49 -14.03 24.83 -1.62
C GLU A 49 -13.22 26.11 -1.34
N GLY A 50 -11.90 26.09 -1.51
CA GLY A 50 -11.04 27.25 -1.40
C GLY A 50 -11.44 28.37 -2.36
N ILE A 51 -11.68 28.01 -3.63
CA ILE A 51 -12.17 28.93 -4.67
C ILE A 51 -13.54 29.48 -4.28
N ARG A 52 -14.51 28.63 -3.88
CA ARG A 52 -15.83 29.12 -3.44
C ARG A 52 -15.74 30.07 -2.27
N TRP A 53 -14.85 29.81 -1.31
CA TRP A 53 -14.65 30.70 -0.17
C TRP A 53 -14.04 32.03 -0.58
N TYR A 54 -13.03 32.03 -1.45
CA TYR A 54 -12.42 33.24 -1.99
C TYR A 54 -13.45 34.12 -2.73
N PHE A 55 -14.27 33.52 -3.60
CA PHE A 55 -15.34 34.24 -4.30
C PHE A 55 -16.47 34.70 -3.36
N ALA A 56 -16.84 33.91 -2.36
CA ALA A 56 -17.83 34.32 -1.35
C ALA A 56 -17.33 35.51 -0.50
N SER A 57 -16.04 35.54 -0.17
CA SER A 57 -15.42 36.66 0.54
C SER A 57 -15.49 37.96 -0.27
N LYS A 58 -15.28 37.87 -1.59
CA LYS A 58 -15.35 39.02 -2.51
C LYS A 58 -16.78 39.54 -2.72
N LYS A 59 -17.81 38.71 -2.52
CA LYS A 59 -19.22 39.11 -2.62
C LYS A 59 -19.71 39.86 -1.38
N ASN A 60 -19.21 39.50 -0.20
CA ASN A 60 -19.60 40.13 1.07
C ASN A 60 -19.09 41.57 1.23
N GLU A 61 -18.08 42.01 0.47
CA GLU A 61 -17.60 43.40 0.47
C GLU A 61 -18.46 44.34 -0.40
N ARG A 62 -19.38 43.82 -1.22
CA ARG A 62 -20.20 44.62 -2.17
C ARG A 62 -21.66 44.80 -1.75
N GLU A 63 -22.06 44.41 -0.55
CA GLU A 63 -23.46 44.48 -0.07
C GLU A 63 -23.66 45.43 1.12
N HIS A 64 -22.88 46.52 1.17
CA HIS A 64 -23.14 47.66 2.06
C HIS A 64 -23.28 48.95 1.25
N GLN A 65 -24.27 49.02 0.36
CA GLN A 65 -24.83 50.32 -0.05
C GLN A 65 -26.28 50.18 -0.52
N HIS A 66 -27.13 51.04 0.05
CA HIS A 66 -28.58 51.07 0.00
C HIS A 66 -29.19 51.06 -1.41
N ASN A 67 -30.36 50.41 -1.58
CA ASN A 67 -31.52 51.11 -2.11
C ASN A 67 -32.82 50.43 -1.67
N CYS A 68 -33.73 51.20 -1.07
CA CYS A 68 -35.14 50.84 -0.98
C CYS A 68 -35.73 51.03 -2.37
N ASP A 69 -36.32 50.00 -2.97
CA ASP A 69 -37.34 50.19 -3.98
C ASP A 69 -38.36 49.06 -3.94
N CYS A 70 -39.62 49.43 -3.97
CA CYS A 70 -40.77 48.56 -3.81
C CYS A 70 -41.07 47.86 -5.14
N LEU A 71 -41.16 46.52 -5.17
CA LEU A 71 -42.10 45.86 -6.07
C LEU A 71 -42.56 44.53 -5.49
N HIS A 72 -43.85 44.52 -5.15
CA HIS A 72 -44.61 43.35 -4.80
C HIS A 72 -44.76 42.43 -6.02
N ASP A 73 -44.52 41.13 -5.84
CA ASP A 73 -45.45 40.15 -6.40
C ASP A 73 -45.85 39.21 -5.26
N HIS A 74 -47.15 39.23 -4.99
CA HIS A 74 -47.79 38.47 -3.94
C HIS A 74 -48.28 37.16 -4.55
N ASP A 75 -47.83 36.03 -4.01
CA ASP A 75 -48.67 34.84 -4.02
C ASP A 75 -48.91 34.38 -2.59
N HIS A 76 -50.08 34.79 -2.08
CA HIS A 76 -50.60 34.44 -0.77
C HIS A 76 -51.31 33.10 -0.86
N HIS A 77 -50.76 32.06 -0.24
CA HIS A 77 -51.57 30.96 0.29
C HIS A 77 -51.40 30.89 1.80
N HIS A 78 -52.40 31.45 2.50
CA HIS A 78 -52.65 31.21 3.91
C HIS A 78 -53.36 29.86 4.07
N HIS A 79 -52.78 28.96 4.86
CA HIS A 79 -53.59 28.01 5.64
C HIS A 79 -53.05 27.98 7.08
N HIS A 80 -53.92 28.45 7.98
CA HIS A 80 -53.79 28.29 9.42
C HIS A 80 -54.07 26.84 9.79
N GLY A 81 -53.12 26.19 10.44
CA GLY A 81 -53.31 24.94 11.19
C GLY A 81 -52.55 25.04 12.50
N HIS A 82 -53.28 25.25 13.59
CA HIS A 82 -52.77 25.12 14.96
C HIS A 82 -52.40 23.65 15.22
N GLY A 83 -51.22 23.43 15.79
CA GLY A 83 -50.70 22.10 16.12
C GLY A 83 -49.31 22.18 16.73
N GLU A 84 -49.30 22.53 18.01
CA GLU A 84 -48.36 22.17 19.09
C GLU A 84 -46.91 21.74 18.77
N GLY A 85 -45.96 22.29 19.54
CA GLY A 85 -44.60 21.74 19.65
C GLY A 85 -43.46 22.67 19.22
N LYS A 86 -43.59 23.99 19.40
CA LYS A 86 -42.50 24.96 19.23
C LYS A 86 -41.62 25.03 20.48
N GLU A 87 -40.87 23.97 20.80
CA GLU A 87 -39.85 24.07 21.87
C GLU A 87 -38.54 23.28 21.64
N LYS A 88 -38.44 22.45 20.59
CA LYS A 88 -37.23 21.61 20.40
C LYS A 88 -36.55 21.74 19.02
N LYS A 89 -36.88 22.76 18.21
CA LYS A 89 -36.27 22.93 16.88
C LYS A 89 -34.90 23.63 16.93
N PHE A 90 -34.69 24.57 17.85
CA PHE A 90 -33.43 25.31 17.94
C PHE A 90 -32.29 24.48 18.54
N THR A 91 -32.59 23.67 19.57
CA THR A 91 -31.66 22.71 20.19
C THR A 91 -31.30 21.56 19.25
N LYS A 92 -32.29 20.97 18.54
CA LYS A 92 -32.02 19.95 17.52
C LYS A 92 -31.10 20.44 16.40
N LYS A 93 -31.20 21.70 15.94
CA LYS A 93 -30.38 22.22 14.83
C LYS A 93 -28.91 22.43 15.24
N LYS A 94 -28.66 22.90 16.47
CA LYS A 94 -27.30 23.00 17.04
C LYS A 94 -26.73 21.62 17.38
N PHE A 95 -27.54 20.74 17.97
CA PHE A 95 -27.14 19.37 18.30
C PHE A 95 -26.80 18.55 17.05
N LYS A 96 -27.60 18.61 15.98
CA LYS A 96 -27.29 17.96 14.69
C LYS A 96 -25.98 18.46 14.07
N LYS A 97 -25.69 19.77 14.18
CA LYS A 97 -24.42 20.33 13.72
C LYS A 97 -23.25 19.80 14.54
N VAL A 98 -23.34 19.86 15.87
CA VAL A 98 -22.31 19.34 16.78
C VAL A 98 -22.08 17.85 16.53
N LEU A 99 -23.14 17.04 16.48
CA LEU A 99 -23.04 15.60 16.19
C LEU A 99 -22.35 15.32 14.85
N GLY A 100 -22.70 16.07 13.80
CA GLY A 100 -22.05 15.94 12.50
C GLY A 100 -20.56 16.27 12.54
N TYR A 101 -20.16 17.28 13.32
CA TYR A 101 -18.73 17.60 13.50
C TYR A 101 -18.01 16.57 14.34
N THR A 102 -18.62 16.10 15.44
CA THR A 102 -18.05 15.06 16.29
C THR A 102 -17.84 13.77 15.50
N PHE A 103 -18.78 13.40 14.61
CA PHE A 103 -18.67 12.20 13.77
C PHE A 103 -17.51 12.25 12.77
N VAL A 104 -17.09 13.45 12.37
CA VAL A 104 -15.97 13.67 11.43
C VAL A 104 -14.65 13.86 12.17
N LEU A 105 -14.68 14.52 13.34
CA LEU A 105 -13.51 14.78 14.16
C LEU A 105 -13.02 13.54 14.89
N ILE A 106 -13.92 12.65 15.37
CA ILE A 106 -13.54 11.43 16.07
C ILE A 106 -12.61 10.56 15.19
N PRO A 107 -12.96 10.20 13.94
CA PRO A 107 -12.10 9.40 13.07
C PRO A 107 -10.76 10.08 12.74
N ALA A 108 -10.80 11.40 12.54
CA ALA A 108 -9.61 12.18 12.22
C ALA A 108 -8.62 12.23 13.37
N ILE A 109 -9.11 12.47 14.60
CA ILE A 109 -8.28 12.52 15.80
C ILE A 109 -7.84 11.11 16.19
N SER A 110 -8.73 10.11 16.10
CA SER A 110 -8.37 8.72 16.41
C SER A 110 -7.29 8.19 15.47
N GLY A 111 -7.31 8.59 14.20
CA GLY A 111 -6.26 8.21 13.24
C GLY A 111 -4.88 8.79 13.54
N VAL A 112 -4.80 9.91 14.28
CA VAL A 112 -3.55 10.56 14.67
C VAL A 112 -3.08 10.15 16.07
N VAL A 113 -4.01 10.04 17.02
CA VAL A 113 -3.71 9.84 18.45
C VAL A 113 -3.55 8.35 18.79
N LEU A 114 -4.24 7.44 18.10
CA LEU A 114 -4.12 6.02 18.40
C LEU A 114 -2.83 5.46 17.80
N PRO A 115 -2.04 4.71 18.59
CA PRO A 115 -0.88 4.01 18.07
C PRO A 115 -1.32 3.01 16.99
N VAL A 116 -0.55 2.95 15.90
CA VAL A 116 -0.88 2.12 14.75
C VAL A 116 -0.88 0.65 15.17
N ALA A 117 -2.06 0.02 15.19
CA ALA A 117 -2.17 -1.41 15.43
C ALA A 117 -1.61 -2.15 14.20
N THR A 118 -0.67 -3.07 14.43
CA THR A 118 -0.01 -3.84 13.38
C THR A 118 -0.92 -4.99 12.92
N LEU A 119 -1.95 -4.68 12.13
CA LEU A 119 -2.43 -5.66 11.14
C LEU A 119 -1.46 -5.59 9.98
N ASP A 120 -0.29 -6.18 10.18
CA ASP A 120 0.77 -6.22 9.20
C ASP A 120 0.26 -7.06 8.01
N SER A 121 -0.39 -6.40 7.04
CA SER A 121 -1.00 -7.07 5.89
C SER A 121 0.09 -7.68 4.99
N GLN A 122 1.34 -7.21 5.11
CA GLN A 122 2.51 -7.84 4.49
C GLN A 122 2.86 -9.17 5.14
N LEU A 123 2.55 -9.36 6.43
CA LEU A 123 2.69 -10.65 7.10
C LEU A 123 1.71 -11.69 6.54
N VAL A 124 0.55 -11.28 6.01
CA VAL A 124 -0.40 -12.21 5.37
C VAL A 124 0.10 -12.65 4.00
N ASP A 125 0.70 -11.75 3.22
CA ASP A 125 1.38 -12.10 1.97
C ASP A 125 2.65 -12.95 2.23
N ALA A 126 3.36 -12.72 3.34
CA ALA A 126 4.57 -13.46 3.72
C ALA A 126 4.30 -14.76 4.52
N LYS A 127 3.04 -15.15 4.75
CA LYS A 127 2.68 -16.40 5.45
C LYS A 127 2.61 -17.64 4.55
N GLY A 128 3.02 -17.52 3.28
CA GLY A 128 3.42 -18.64 2.44
C GLY A 128 4.92 -18.57 2.19
N PHE A 129 5.61 -19.71 2.17
CA PHE A 129 7.01 -19.76 1.76
C PHE A 129 7.14 -19.18 0.33
N SER A 130 7.62 -17.95 0.21
CA SER A 130 8.05 -17.39 -1.07
C SER A 130 9.52 -17.75 -1.25
N PHE A 131 9.81 -18.43 -2.36
CA PHE A 131 11.17 -18.76 -2.75
C PHE A 131 11.49 -17.91 -3.98
N PRO A 132 12.20 -16.77 -3.84
CA PRO A 132 12.54 -15.90 -4.97
C PRO A 132 13.26 -16.66 -6.09
N ALA A 133 14.02 -17.71 -5.73
CA ALA A 133 14.68 -18.61 -6.66
C ALA A 133 13.73 -19.46 -7.53
N LEU A 134 12.44 -19.57 -7.16
CA LEU A 134 11.37 -20.21 -7.95
C LEU A 134 10.54 -19.20 -8.76
N GLU A 135 10.69 -17.89 -8.48
CA GLU A 135 9.89 -16.82 -9.10
C GLU A 135 10.65 -16.13 -10.25
N ASP A 136 11.95 -16.38 -10.36
CA ASP A 136 12.78 -15.84 -11.43
C ASP A 136 12.38 -16.49 -12.77
N GLY A 137 11.60 -15.76 -13.57
CA GLY A 137 10.96 -16.22 -14.82
C GLY A 137 11.93 -16.51 -15.98
N ASN A 138 13.21 -16.68 -15.68
CA ASN A 138 14.31 -16.90 -16.61
C ASN A 138 14.27 -18.34 -17.15
N ASP A 139 13.69 -19.24 -16.36
CA ASP A 139 13.74 -20.68 -16.59
C ASP A 139 12.35 -21.16 -17.05
N ARG A 140 12.08 -21.08 -18.36
CA ARG A 140 10.79 -21.46 -18.99
C ARG A 140 10.39 -22.94 -18.79
N TYR A 141 11.26 -23.75 -18.17
CA TYR A 141 11.08 -25.18 -17.94
C TYR A 141 10.87 -25.55 -16.46
N GLY A 142 10.81 -24.57 -15.54
CA GLY A 142 10.33 -24.78 -14.17
C GLY A 142 11.15 -25.72 -13.29
N THR A 143 12.37 -26.07 -13.69
CA THR A 143 13.27 -26.91 -12.87
C THR A 143 14.13 -26.03 -11.98
N HIS A 144 13.52 -25.42 -10.98
CA HIS A 144 14.29 -24.73 -9.94
C HIS A 144 14.81 -25.78 -8.95
N GLN A 145 16.08 -26.12 -9.05
CA GLN A 145 16.71 -27.06 -8.13
C GLN A 145 17.10 -26.35 -6.83
N VAL A 146 16.25 -26.50 -5.81
CA VAL A 146 16.48 -25.97 -4.45
C VAL A 146 17.69 -26.63 -3.77
N LEU A 147 18.08 -27.83 -4.22
CA LEU A 147 19.11 -28.66 -3.61
C LEU A 147 20.46 -28.63 -4.36
N ASN A 148 20.59 -27.86 -5.44
CA ASN A 148 21.88 -27.75 -6.12
C ASN A 148 22.85 -26.94 -5.25
N PRO A 149 24.01 -27.48 -4.84
CA PRO A 149 25.06 -26.61 -4.29
C PRO A 149 25.43 -25.53 -5.30
N ASP A 150 25.71 -24.33 -4.82
CA ASP A 150 26.18 -23.23 -5.66
C ASP A 150 27.24 -22.41 -4.93
N MET A 151 28.49 -22.79 -5.14
CA MET A 151 29.67 -22.10 -4.62
C MET A 151 30.06 -20.87 -5.42
N SER A 152 29.49 -20.67 -6.61
CA SER A 152 29.74 -19.46 -7.42
C SER A 152 29.24 -18.20 -6.72
N LYS A 153 28.34 -18.32 -5.74
CA LYS A 153 27.91 -17.20 -4.88
C LYS A 153 28.98 -16.73 -3.90
N PHE A 154 29.96 -17.58 -3.59
CA PHE A 154 31.00 -17.31 -2.59
C PHE A 154 32.38 -17.05 -3.21
N MET A 155 32.53 -17.21 -4.52
CA MET A 155 33.80 -17.10 -5.25
C MET A 155 33.58 -16.48 -6.64
N ASN A 156 34.64 -16.08 -7.34
CA ASN A 156 34.48 -15.63 -8.72
C ASN A 156 34.10 -16.81 -9.63
N GLN A 157 33.31 -16.53 -10.67
CA GLN A 157 32.86 -17.55 -11.61
C GLN A 157 34.01 -18.31 -12.29
N GLY A 158 35.13 -17.63 -12.59
CA GLY A 158 36.33 -18.26 -13.13
C GLY A 158 36.98 -19.23 -12.15
N ASP A 159 37.22 -18.77 -10.91
CA ASP A 159 37.80 -19.59 -9.84
C ASP A 159 36.94 -20.82 -9.52
N PHE A 160 35.61 -20.65 -9.55
CA PHE A 160 34.66 -21.74 -9.39
C PHE A 160 34.78 -22.78 -10.51
N GLN A 161 34.76 -22.35 -11.77
CA GLN A 161 34.90 -23.27 -12.91
C GLN A 161 36.24 -24.01 -12.89
N ASP A 162 37.32 -23.31 -12.54
CA ASP A 162 38.64 -23.91 -12.40
C ASP A 162 38.69 -24.95 -11.28
N LEU A 163 38.08 -24.66 -10.12
CA LEU A 163 37.97 -25.59 -8.99
C LEU A 163 37.19 -26.85 -9.39
N VAL A 164 35.98 -26.70 -9.93
CA VAL A 164 35.13 -27.84 -10.28
C VAL A 164 35.77 -28.66 -11.41
N HIS A 165 36.36 -28.00 -12.43
CA HIS A 165 37.06 -28.69 -13.51
C HIS A 165 38.28 -29.46 -13.00
N LYS A 166 39.08 -28.85 -12.11
CA LYS A 166 40.26 -29.51 -11.52
C LYS A 166 39.85 -30.72 -10.69
N GLU A 167 38.87 -30.55 -9.79
CA GLU A 167 38.44 -31.60 -8.88
C GLU A 167 37.68 -32.71 -9.60
N SER A 168 36.96 -32.40 -10.69
CA SER A 168 36.24 -33.41 -11.49
C SER A 168 37.13 -34.59 -11.92
N LYS A 169 38.40 -34.32 -12.24
CA LYS A 169 39.39 -35.34 -12.65
C LYS A 169 39.61 -36.40 -11.58
N SER A 170 39.50 -36.05 -10.31
CA SER A 170 39.65 -36.96 -9.17
C SER A 170 38.46 -37.93 -9.02
N TYR A 171 37.34 -37.68 -9.69
CA TYR A 171 36.13 -38.48 -9.63
C TYR A 171 35.90 -39.34 -10.88
N VAL A 172 36.57 -39.05 -12.00
CA VAL A 172 36.44 -39.82 -13.25
C VAL A 172 36.91 -41.27 -13.06
N GLY A 173 36.09 -42.23 -13.50
CA GLY A 173 36.45 -43.66 -13.52
C GLY A 173 36.36 -44.38 -12.17
N LYS A 174 35.83 -43.73 -11.12
CA LYS A 174 35.55 -44.38 -9.83
C LYS A 174 34.14 -44.96 -9.82
N ASN A 175 34.04 -46.27 -9.58
CA ASN A 175 32.75 -46.95 -9.45
C ASN A 175 32.01 -46.59 -8.15
N ASN A 176 32.74 -46.20 -7.11
CA ASN A 176 32.20 -45.78 -5.82
C ASN A 176 32.84 -44.44 -5.42
N ILE A 177 32.00 -43.44 -5.15
CA ILE A 177 32.41 -42.11 -4.68
C ILE A 177 31.96 -41.98 -3.22
N ALA A 178 32.92 -42.00 -2.29
CA ALA A 178 32.65 -41.74 -0.88
C ALA A 178 32.88 -40.25 -0.60
N LEU A 179 31.82 -39.54 -0.23
CA LEU A 179 31.89 -38.14 0.17
C LEU A 179 32.15 -38.05 1.69
N THR A 180 33.13 -37.25 2.08
CA THR A 180 33.44 -36.95 3.49
C THR A 180 33.08 -35.51 3.79
N ASP A 181 32.98 -35.13 5.06
CA ASP A 181 32.60 -33.75 5.47
C ASP A 181 33.45 -32.65 4.84
N LYS A 182 34.70 -32.96 4.47
CA LYS A 182 35.63 -32.00 3.85
C LYS A 182 35.35 -31.77 2.36
N ASP A 183 34.99 -32.84 1.65
CA ASP A 183 34.87 -32.85 0.19
C ASP A 183 33.42 -32.97 -0.27
N PHE A 184 32.47 -33.02 0.66
CA PHE A 184 31.05 -33.23 0.39
C PHE A 184 30.50 -32.19 -0.59
N LEU A 185 30.77 -30.93 -0.32
CA LEU A 185 30.21 -29.82 -1.09
C LEU A 185 30.82 -29.75 -2.49
N VAL A 186 32.15 -29.85 -2.60
CA VAL A 186 32.87 -29.86 -3.88
C VAL A 186 32.51 -31.10 -4.71
N GLY A 187 32.36 -32.25 -4.08
CA GLY A 187 31.94 -33.48 -4.75
C GLY A 187 30.53 -33.37 -5.32
N LEU A 188 29.58 -32.77 -4.59
CA LEU A 188 28.25 -32.51 -5.13
C LEU A 188 28.29 -31.54 -6.31
N GLU A 189 29.07 -30.46 -6.24
CA GLU A 189 29.25 -29.52 -7.36
C GLU A 189 29.78 -30.21 -8.62
N VAL A 190 30.75 -31.11 -8.48
CA VAL A 190 31.26 -31.92 -9.60
C VAL A 190 30.17 -32.83 -10.16
N ILE A 191 29.39 -33.50 -9.30
CA ILE A 191 28.31 -34.41 -9.72
C ILE A 191 27.21 -33.66 -10.48
N TYR A 192 26.81 -32.49 -10.00
CA TYR A 192 25.75 -31.69 -10.61
C TYR A 192 26.19 -31.02 -11.91
N ASN A 193 27.42 -30.48 -11.98
CA ASN A 193 27.91 -29.78 -13.17
C ASN A 193 28.50 -30.70 -14.24
N PHE A 194 29.04 -31.87 -13.86
CA PHE A 194 29.69 -32.82 -14.79
C PHE A 194 29.19 -34.27 -14.66
N PRO A 195 27.86 -34.52 -14.67
CA PRO A 195 27.32 -35.88 -14.50
C PRO A 195 27.80 -36.84 -15.60
N GLY A 196 27.99 -36.34 -16.82
CA GLY A 196 28.47 -37.14 -17.96
C GLY A 196 29.91 -37.63 -17.85
N LEU A 197 30.75 -37.02 -17.00
CA LEU A 197 32.12 -37.50 -16.74
C LEU A 197 32.16 -38.67 -15.74
N LEU A 198 31.09 -38.82 -14.95
CA LEU A 198 30.96 -39.84 -13.91
C LEU A 198 30.22 -41.08 -14.41
N LEU A 199 29.30 -40.90 -15.35
CA LEU A 199 28.60 -41.99 -15.99
C LEU A 199 29.57 -42.69 -16.95
N GLU A 200 29.94 -43.93 -16.60
CA GLU A 200 30.71 -44.81 -17.47
C GLU A 200 30.07 -44.85 -18.86
N LYS A 201 30.89 -44.72 -19.89
CA LYS A 201 30.50 -44.68 -21.31
C LYS A 201 29.87 -46.03 -21.71
N ARG A 202 28.61 -46.29 -21.32
CA ARG A 202 27.80 -47.35 -21.91
C ARG A 202 27.32 -46.89 -23.28
N SER A 203 28.28 -46.84 -24.21
CA SER A 203 28.03 -46.93 -25.64
C SER A 203 28.24 -48.39 -26.02
N GLN A 204 27.14 -49.14 -26.12
CA GLN A 204 27.02 -50.18 -27.14
C GLN A 204 26.10 -49.63 -28.21
#